data_AF-A0A426V645-F1
#
_entry.id   AF-A0A426V645-F1
#
_cell.length_a   1.000
_cell.length_b   1.000
_cell.length_c   1.000
_cell.angle_alpha   90.00
_cell.angle_beta   90.00
_cell.angle_gamma   90.00
#
_symmetry.space_group_name_H-M   'P 1'
#
loop_
_entity.id
_entity.type
_entity.pdbx_description
1 polymer ?
#
loop_
_entity_poly.entity_id
_entity_poly.type
_entity_poly.pdbx_seq_one_letter_code
_entity_poly.pdbx_strand_id
1 'polypeptide(L)'
;MTHARAYARFGRATPFFWSSGNPPPHRPASPRALIGHQTDHGCPFGTSCTAVITPKHHWRQTRSRWRPARSNGPLMTRHRPTSAPMKRIDRRINRAIGAPAIALLGGLSTLALSQGRWMGLLIGSVLVGLAIREGVVAVNSSRKDRQDIHDLLQGQQAFGADVAPVWSAQIEASRSQMESAIAALSERFAGIVGKLSQTLHQSSGSGDAVAAAVYEESQTQLQGVVGSLRDAMHGKAEMLARIQSLQGFIGELREMADGVSRIAQQTNLLAINATIEAAHAGDRGRGFAQVAQEVRSLSKLSGETGRLITGKIAEISTTIEQTCLAAQASAEQEKQVLSDAEGRIRGVLDQFQGLTASLADSADYLRHESREIQGEVNEALVQLQFQDRVSQILGHVRDNISKLPSVMDEHASTCQASGLRPLTSAVLLQELESTYAMASERLIHASGGHKAAAPAAAQAQEEITFF
;
A
#
# COMPACT_ATOMS: atom_id res chain seq x y z
N MET A 1 -40.89 -6.76 33.54
CA MET A 1 -41.35 -7.99 34.21
C MET A 1 -40.60 -9.14 33.56
N THR A 2 -39.57 -9.73 34.19
CA THR A 2 -39.64 -10.86 35.17
C THR A 2 -40.25 -12.10 34.51
N HIS A 3 -39.55 -13.20 34.23
CA HIS A 3 -38.56 -14.01 35.00
C HIS A 3 -37.50 -14.66 34.05
N ALA A 4 -36.40 -15.34 34.46
CA ALA A 4 -35.56 -15.33 35.68
C ALA A 4 -34.29 -16.23 35.49
N ARG A 5 -33.22 -15.96 36.28
CA ARG A 5 -32.22 -16.86 36.94
C ARG A 5 -31.64 -18.13 36.23
N ALA A 6 -30.41 -18.62 36.50
CA ALA A 6 -29.18 -18.14 37.17
C ALA A 6 -28.08 -19.26 37.13
N TYR A 7 -26.89 -19.01 37.74
CA TYR A 7 -25.73 -19.94 37.93
C TYR A 7 -24.93 -20.28 36.65
N ALA A 8 -23.60 -20.50 36.67
CA ALA A 8 -22.49 -20.25 37.62
C ALA A 8 -21.15 -20.47 36.85
N ARG A 9 -19.91 -20.24 37.30
CA ARG A 9 -19.18 -19.40 38.29
C ARG A 9 -17.80 -20.09 38.43
N PHE A 10 -16.70 -19.32 38.59
CA PHE A 10 -15.30 -19.74 38.86
C PHE A 10 -14.39 -20.15 37.67
N GLY A 11 -13.11 -19.77 37.81
CA GLY A 11 -12.03 -20.02 36.84
C GLY A 11 -10.97 -18.90 36.79
N ARG A 12 -10.15 -18.72 37.85
CA ARG A 12 -8.96 -17.84 37.85
C ARG A 12 -7.70 -18.66 38.16
N ALA A 13 -6.69 -18.63 37.30
CA ALA A 13 -5.28 -18.87 37.63
C ALA A 13 -4.34 -18.36 36.52
N THR A 14 -3.18 -17.84 36.92
CA THR A 14 -2.00 -17.54 36.08
C THR A 14 -0.74 -17.81 36.94
N PRO A 15 0.47 -17.60 36.43
CA PRO A 15 1.20 -18.43 35.47
C PRO A 15 2.36 -19.21 36.16
N PHE A 16 3.13 -20.02 35.42
CA PHE A 16 4.36 -20.66 35.96
C PHE A 16 5.54 -20.65 34.96
N PHE A 17 6.71 -21.13 35.41
CA PHE A 17 8.02 -20.57 35.06
C PHE A 17 8.95 -21.42 34.16
N TRP A 18 10.09 -20.81 33.83
CA TRP A 18 11.18 -21.12 32.89
C TRP A 18 12.01 -22.42 33.12
N SER A 19 12.52 -23.04 32.04
CA SER A 19 13.80 -23.82 31.90
C SER A 19 13.84 -24.54 30.54
N SER A 20 14.71 -24.26 29.55
CA SER A 20 16.18 -24.43 29.41
C SER A 20 16.66 -25.84 28.99
N GLY A 21 17.48 -25.92 27.92
CA GLY A 21 18.03 -27.15 27.30
C GLY A 21 18.77 -26.85 25.98
N ASN A 22 19.83 -27.60 25.62
CA ASN A 22 20.88 -27.17 24.65
C ASN A 22 21.08 -28.12 23.41
N PRO A 23 21.87 -27.74 22.36
CA PRO A 23 21.93 -28.32 20.98
C PRO A 23 23.13 -29.30 20.78
N PRO A 24 23.66 -29.66 19.56
CA PRO A 24 23.34 -29.33 18.15
C PRO A 24 23.03 -30.60 17.28
N PRO A 25 23.60 -30.95 16.07
CA PRO A 25 24.98 -30.81 15.57
C PRO A 25 25.14 -30.06 14.19
N HIS A 26 25.83 -30.66 13.19
CA HIS A 26 26.50 -30.00 12.04
C HIS A 26 26.08 -30.47 10.61
N ARG A 27 26.28 -29.56 9.62
CA ARG A 27 26.71 -29.70 8.19
C ARG A 27 26.63 -31.07 7.47
N PRO A 28 26.23 -31.06 6.17
CA PRO A 28 27.18 -30.98 5.03
C PRO A 28 27.05 -29.65 4.25
N ALA A 29 28.02 -29.08 3.52
CA ALA A 29 28.97 -29.56 2.50
C ALA A 29 28.37 -29.61 1.07
N SER A 30 29.07 -28.98 0.11
CA SER A 30 28.68 -28.84 -1.30
C SER A 30 29.44 -29.79 -2.23
N PRO A 31 28.96 -29.98 -3.47
CA PRO A 31 29.82 -30.33 -4.60
C PRO A 31 29.76 -29.31 -5.77
N ARG A 32 30.78 -29.37 -6.63
CA ARG A 32 30.91 -28.56 -7.86
C ARG A 32 30.40 -29.31 -9.10
N ALA A 33 29.81 -28.54 -10.02
CA ALA A 33 29.89 -28.58 -11.48
C ALA A 33 30.22 -29.89 -12.23
N LEU A 34 29.36 -30.21 -13.22
CA LEU A 34 29.66 -30.73 -14.58
C LEU A 34 28.50 -30.23 -15.48
N ILE A 35 28.73 -29.55 -16.60
CA ILE A 35 28.85 -30.10 -17.97
C ILE A 35 27.85 -31.25 -18.23
N GLY A 36 26.89 -31.17 -19.16
CA GLY A 36 26.53 -30.11 -20.12
C GLY A 36 26.16 -30.70 -21.49
N HIS A 37 25.11 -30.20 -22.13
CA HIS A 37 24.82 -30.51 -23.54
C HIS A 37 24.06 -29.38 -24.24
N GLN A 38 24.26 -29.28 -25.56
CA GLN A 38 23.85 -28.16 -26.40
C GLN A 38 23.07 -28.67 -27.63
N THR A 39 22.03 -27.93 -28.02
CA THR A 39 21.46 -27.94 -29.38
C THR A 39 21.07 -26.52 -29.74
N ASP A 40 21.75 -25.93 -30.73
CA ASP A 40 21.50 -24.57 -31.19
C ASP A 40 20.21 -24.45 -32.00
N HIS A 41 19.68 -23.23 -32.14
CA HIS A 41 19.34 -22.66 -33.44
C HIS A 41 19.15 -21.13 -33.34
N GLY A 42 19.64 -20.39 -34.34
CA GLY A 42 19.17 -19.02 -34.64
C GLY A 42 19.99 -17.85 -34.09
N CYS A 43 21.15 -17.58 -34.68
CA CYS A 43 21.82 -16.29 -34.55
C CYS A 43 22.44 -15.85 -35.89
N PRO A 44 22.31 -14.56 -36.26
CA PRO A 44 23.39 -13.89 -36.99
C PRO A 44 23.65 -12.45 -36.51
N PHE A 45 24.93 -12.16 -36.23
CA PHE A 45 25.67 -10.86 -36.29
C PHE A 45 25.02 -9.55 -35.76
N GLY A 46 25.72 -8.69 -35.00
CA GLY A 46 27.08 -8.81 -34.46
C GLY A 46 27.69 -7.47 -33.97
N THR A 47 28.68 -7.57 -33.07
CA THR A 47 29.68 -6.54 -32.68
C THR A 47 29.22 -5.17 -32.14
N SER A 48 29.31 -5.03 -30.81
CA SER A 48 30.09 -3.99 -30.08
C SER A 48 30.10 -2.53 -30.56
N CYS A 49 29.65 -1.60 -29.70
CA CYS A 49 30.59 -0.79 -28.88
C CYS A 49 29.92 0.13 -27.84
N THR A 50 30.72 0.53 -26.84
CA THR A 50 30.37 1.34 -25.67
C THR A 50 30.08 2.81 -26.00
N ALA A 51 28.94 3.35 -25.55
CA ALA A 51 28.73 4.82 -25.45
C ALA A 51 27.65 5.19 -24.40
N VAL A 52 27.96 6.15 -23.53
CA VAL A 52 27.02 6.71 -22.53
C VAL A 52 26.28 7.91 -23.12
N ILE A 53 24.96 7.83 -23.31
CA ILE A 53 24.09 8.98 -23.65
C ILE A 53 22.78 8.90 -22.85
N THR A 54 22.30 10.06 -22.37
CA THR A 54 21.15 10.25 -21.47
C THR A 54 19.78 10.21 -22.16
N PRO A 55 18.69 9.85 -21.46
CA PRO A 55 17.32 10.09 -21.91
C PRO A 55 16.98 11.59 -21.91
N LYS A 56 16.33 12.08 -22.97
CA LYS A 56 15.83 13.46 -23.08
C LYS A 56 14.37 13.54 -22.64
N HIS A 57 14.07 14.27 -21.58
CA HIS A 57 12.68 14.67 -21.29
C HIS A 57 12.25 15.85 -22.17
N HIS A 58 11.02 15.78 -22.69
CA HIS A 58 10.35 16.90 -23.35
C HIS A 58 9.85 17.91 -22.32
N TRP A 59 10.41 19.13 -22.35
CA TRP A 59 9.74 20.34 -21.85
C TRP A 59 10.03 21.51 -22.80
N ARG A 60 8.99 22.08 -23.41
CA ARG A 60 9.08 23.26 -24.28
C ARG A 60 8.41 24.47 -23.62
N GLN A 61 9.16 25.57 -23.62
CA GLN A 61 8.64 26.95 -23.77
C GLN A 61 7.65 27.50 -22.72
N THR A 62 8.19 27.91 -21.58
CA THR A 62 8.01 29.30 -21.10
C THR A 62 9.38 29.84 -20.67
N ARG A 63 9.98 30.72 -21.51
CA ARG A 63 11.33 31.27 -21.26
C ARG A 63 11.36 32.78 -21.51
N SER A 64 10.72 33.53 -20.62
CA SER A 64 10.90 34.98 -20.52
C SER A 64 12.35 35.31 -20.14
N ARG A 65 12.82 36.49 -20.56
CA ARG A 65 14.24 36.86 -20.55
C ARG A 65 14.85 36.90 -19.15
N TRP A 66 15.88 36.08 -18.93
CA TRP A 66 17.06 36.49 -18.16
C TRP A 66 18.32 36.17 -18.97
N ARG A 67 19.16 37.18 -19.20
CA ARG A 67 20.50 37.00 -19.80
C ARG A 67 21.52 36.85 -18.66
N PRO A 68 22.45 35.89 -18.73
CA PRO A 68 23.61 35.93 -17.84
C PRO A 68 24.50 37.12 -18.22
N ALA A 69 24.77 38.01 -17.27
CA ALA A 69 25.82 39.01 -17.43
C ALA A 69 27.18 38.27 -17.43
N ARG A 70 28.04 38.55 -18.42
CA ARG A 70 29.39 37.98 -18.46
C ARG A 70 30.24 38.54 -17.33
N SER A 71 31.09 37.68 -16.78
CA SER A 71 32.11 38.02 -15.79
C SER A 71 33.12 39.03 -16.34
N ASN A 72 33.05 40.27 -15.86
CA ASN A 72 34.20 41.16 -15.71
C ASN A 72 34.36 41.41 -14.21
N GLY A 73 34.91 40.43 -13.49
CA GLY A 73 35.23 40.60 -12.08
C GLY A 73 36.41 41.58 -11.94
N PRO A 74 36.31 42.62 -11.10
CA PRO A 74 37.51 43.30 -10.60
C PRO A 74 38.39 42.25 -9.91
N LEU A 75 39.72 42.35 -10.05
CA LEU A 75 40.60 41.51 -9.24
C LEU A 75 40.28 41.73 -7.76
N MET A 76 40.22 40.65 -6.98
CA MET A 76 40.23 40.73 -5.52
C MET A 76 41.57 41.30 -5.06
N THR A 77 41.68 42.62 -5.03
CA THR A 77 42.69 43.31 -4.26
C THR A 77 42.48 42.93 -2.80
N ARG A 78 43.41 42.17 -2.22
CA ARG A 78 43.46 41.93 -0.76
C ARG A 78 43.37 43.29 -0.06
N HIS A 79 42.20 43.60 0.51
CA HIS A 79 42.06 44.75 1.38
C HIS A 79 42.89 44.50 2.64
N ARG A 80 44.15 44.95 2.60
CA ARG A 80 44.89 45.26 3.83
C ARG A 80 43.98 46.14 4.69
N PRO A 81 43.89 45.92 6.02
CA PRO A 81 43.12 46.79 6.90
C PRO A 81 43.78 48.18 6.92
N THR A 82 43.36 49.05 6.00
CA THR A 82 43.92 50.38 5.87
C THR A 82 43.41 51.24 7.01
N SER A 83 44.20 51.36 8.08
CA SER A 83 44.04 52.35 9.17
C SER A 83 44.28 53.79 8.70
N ALA A 84 43.98 54.08 7.43
CA ALA A 84 44.21 55.32 6.71
C ALA A 84 43.06 56.35 6.79
N PRO A 85 41.75 56.01 6.93
CA PRO A 85 40.72 57.04 7.01
C PRO A 85 40.78 57.78 8.35
N MET A 86 40.86 57.07 9.48
CA MET A 86 40.99 57.70 10.82
C MET A 86 42.22 58.61 10.90
N LYS A 87 43.41 58.11 10.49
CA LYS A 87 44.63 58.93 10.41
C LYS A 87 44.59 60.07 9.37
N ARG A 88 43.60 60.10 8.46
CA ARG A 88 43.32 61.25 7.58
C ARG A 88 42.34 62.24 8.23
N ILE A 89 41.38 61.76 9.03
CA ILE A 89 40.44 62.59 9.78
C ILE A 89 41.19 63.40 10.85
N ASP A 90 42.01 62.77 11.71
CA ASP A 90 42.79 63.48 12.74
C ASP A 90 43.73 64.54 12.13
N ARG A 91 44.40 64.19 11.02
CA ARG A 91 45.29 65.11 10.29
C ARG A 91 44.55 66.24 9.57
N ARG A 92 43.27 66.04 9.22
CA ARG A 92 42.40 67.12 8.73
C ARG A 92 41.98 68.02 9.88
N ILE A 93 41.43 67.48 10.97
CA ILE A 93 40.99 68.23 12.15
C ILE A 93 42.13 69.11 12.70
N ASN A 94 43.32 68.54 12.91
CA ASN A 94 44.44 69.29 13.49
C ASN A 94 44.94 70.43 12.57
N ARG A 95 44.90 70.24 11.24
CA ARG A 95 45.17 71.34 10.27
C ARG A 95 44.04 72.37 10.23
N ALA A 96 42.79 71.92 10.27
CA ALA A 96 41.60 72.73 10.12
C ALA A 96 41.27 73.58 11.37
N ILE A 97 41.85 73.25 12.52
CA ILE A 97 41.82 74.09 13.73
C ILE A 97 43.12 74.90 13.86
N GLY A 98 44.29 74.29 13.66
CA GLY A 98 45.58 74.95 13.86
C GLY A 98 45.86 76.11 12.89
N ALA A 99 45.53 75.96 11.60
CA ALA A 99 45.78 77.01 10.60
C ALA A 99 44.96 78.29 10.86
N PRO A 100 43.61 78.25 11.02
CA PRO A 100 42.85 79.46 11.29
C PRO A 100 43.16 80.06 12.67
N ALA A 101 43.51 79.27 13.69
CA ALA A 101 43.92 79.82 14.98
C ALA A 101 45.20 80.67 14.90
N ILE A 102 46.22 80.20 14.17
CA ILE A 102 47.46 80.96 13.93
C ILE A 102 47.20 82.19 13.07
N ALA A 103 46.34 82.08 12.04
CA ALA A 103 45.98 83.21 11.19
C ALA A 103 45.14 84.29 11.92
N LEU A 104 44.27 83.89 12.86
CA LEU A 104 43.54 84.81 13.76
C LEU A 104 44.50 85.57 14.67
N LEU A 105 45.44 84.86 15.32
CA LEU A 105 46.44 85.48 16.20
C LEU A 105 47.34 86.46 15.42
N GLY A 106 47.85 86.06 14.25
CA GLY A 106 48.64 86.94 13.38
C GLY A 106 47.86 88.15 12.86
N GLY A 107 46.59 87.96 12.47
CA GLY A 107 45.69 89.04 12.08
C GLY A 107 45.45 90.03 13.21
N LEU A 108 45.13 89.55 14.41
CA LEU A 108 44.95 90.40 15.60
C LEU A 108 46.24 91.14 16.00
N SER A 109 47.40 90.49 15.93
CA SER A 109 48.70 91.15 16.16
C SER A 109 49.00 92.24 15.14
N THR A 110 48.72 92.02 13.85
CA THR A 110 48.92 93.04 12.80
C THR A 110 47.94 94.21 12.91
N LEU A 111 46.71 93.97 13.37
CA LEU A 111 45.76 95.03 13.72
C LEU A 111 46.30 95.89 14.88
N ALA A 112 46.71 95.27 15.99
CA ALA A 112 47.21 95.97 17.18
C ALA A 112 48.50 96.77 16.91
N LEU A 113 49.42 96.23 16.11
CA LEU A 113 50.70 96.88 15.78
C LEU A 113 50.59 97.95 14.67
N SER A 114 49.42 98.10 14.02
CA SER A 114 49.25 98.98 12.84
C SER A 114 49.38 100.48 13.12
N GLN A 115 49.27 100.91 14.38
CA GLN A 115 49.24 102.33 14.81
C GLN A 115 48.31 103.22 13.95
N GLY A 116 47.15 102.68 13.54
CA GLY A 116 46.15 103.40 12.75
C GLY A 116 46.46 103.53 11.25
N ARG A 117 47.56 102.96 10.75
CA ARG A 117 47.89 103.00 9.32
C ARG A 117 46.93 102.10 8.54
N TRP A 118 46.11 102.71 7.67
CA TRP A 118 44.99 102.09 6.95
C TRP A 118 45.34 100.75 6.26
N MET A 119 46.53 100.64 5.67
CA MET A 119 47.00 99.40 5.01
C MET A 119 47.17 98.23 5.99
N GLY A 120 47.60 98.49 7.23
CA GLY A 120 47.70 97.45 8.28
C GLY A 120 46.32 97.00 8.77
N LEU A 121 45.36 97.92 8.86
CA LEU A 121 43.96 97.61 9.19
C LEU A 121 43.30 96.74 8.12
N LEU A 122 43.55 97.02 6.83
CA LEU A 122 43.07 96.19 5.71
C LEU A 122 43.70 94.79 5.72
N ILE A 123 45.03 94.67 5.84
CA ILE A 123 45.70 93.36 5.85
C ILE A 123 45.26 92.52 7.07
N GLY A 124 45.23 93.12 8.26
CA GLY A 124 44.82 92.42 9.48
C GLY A 124 43.36 91.97 9.46
N SER A 125 42.45 92.79 8.96
CA SER A 125 41.02 92.43 8.84
C SER A 125 40.76 91.36 7.77
N VAL A 126 41.50 91.37 6.64
CA VAL A 126 41.45 90.29 5.64
C VAL A 126 41.99 88.97 6.21
N LEU A 127 43.09 88.99 6.97
CA LEU A 127 43.62 87.79 7.63
C LEU A 127 42.63 87.21 8.67
N VAL A 128 42.05 88.06 9.52
CA VAL A 128 41.00 87.65 10.47
C VAL A 128 39.76 87.11 9.74
N GLY A 129 39.31 87.77 8.66
CA GLY A 129 38.17 87.32 7.86
C GLY A 129 38.40 85.97 7.17
N LEU A 130 39.59 85.73 6.61
CA LEU A 130 39.97 84.44 6.03
C LEU A 130 40.08 83.35 7.10
N ALA A 131 40.67 83.65 8.25
CA ALA A 131 40.78 82.74 9.38
C ALA A 131 39.40 82.33 9.95
N ILE A 132 38.48 83.30 10.10
CA ILE A 132 37.09 83.02 10.49
C ILE A 132 36.39 82.18 9.41
N ARG A 133 36.56 82.50 8.12
CA ARG A 133 35.97 81.73 7.02
C ARG A 133 36.46 80.28 7.02
N GLU A 134 37.76 80.05 7.15
CA GLU A 134 38.32 78.69 7.19
C GLU A 134 37.94 77.96 8.48
N GLY A 135 37.87 78.64 9.64
CA GLY A 135 37.33 78.07 10.87
C GLY A 135 35.86 77.65 10.76
N VAL A 136 35.01 78.46 10.11
CA VAL A 136 33.60 78.13 9.84
C VAL A 136 33.48 76.97 8.87
N VAL A 137 34.29 76.93 7.80
CA VAL A 137 34.33 75.78 6.86
C VAL A 137 34.85 74.51 7.55
N ALA A 138 35.85 74.62 8.43
CA ALA A 138 36.38 73.52 9.23
C ALA A 138 35.34 72.96 10.20
N VAL A 139 34.62 73.83 10.91
CA VAL A 139 33.53 73.42 11.82
C VAL A 139 32.36 72.82 11.05
N ASN A 140 31.97 73.41 9.92
CA ASN A 140 30.86 72.89 9.11
C ASN A 140 31.20 71.57 8.42
N SER A 141 32.43 71.38 7.92
CA SER A 141 32.89 70.08 7.41
C SER A 141 32.97 69.03 8.53
N SER A 142 33.48 69.38 9.71
CA SER A 142 33.51 68.46 10.87
C SER A 142 32.11 68.11 11.40
N ARG A 143 31.14 69.03 11.27
CA ARG A 143 29.72 68.76 11.55
C ARG A 143 29.11 67.83 10.50
N LYS A 144 29.38 68.09 9.21
CA LYS A 144 28.91 67.22 8.13
C LYS A 144 29.51 65.82 8.22
N ASP A 145 30.82 65.68 8.38
CA ASP A 145 31.48 64.37 8.53
C ASP A 145 30.84 63.57 9.69
N ARG A 146 30.48 64.23 10.80
CA ARG A 146 29.75 63.61 11.94
C ARG A 146 28.31 63.23 11.61
N GLN A 147 27.60 64.04 10.82
CA GLN A 147 26.23 63.75 10.40
C GLN A 147 26.19 62.61 9.38
N ASP A 148 27.04 62.65 8.35
CA ASP A 148 27.21 61.57 7.36
C ASP A 148 27.57 60.22 8.05
N ILE A 149 28.31 60.25 9.18
CA ILE A 149 28.57 59.07 10.04
C ILE A 149 27.32 58.63 10.83
N HIS A 150 26.56 59.57 11.40
CA HIS A 150 25.36 59.26 12.18
C HIS A 150 24.26 58.65 11.30
N ASP A 151 24.02 59.24 10.14
CA ASP A 151 23.05 58.78 9.15
C ASP A 151 23.43 57.37 8.62
N LEU A 152 24.72 57.08 8.47
CA LEU A 152 25.22 55.73 8.12
C LEU A 152 24.98 54.70 9.24
N LEU A 153 25.20 55.07 10.50
CA LEU A 153 24.95 54.18 11.65
C LEU A 153 23.45 53.92 11.83
N GLN A 154 22.61 54.96 11.73
CA GLN A 154 21.16 54.80 11.74
C GLN A 154 20.69 53.91 10.58
N GLY A 155 21.21 54.10 9.37
CA GLY A 155 20.89 53.26 8.22
C GLY A 155 21.28 51.79 8.42
N GLN A 156 22.35 51.50 9.16
CA GLN A 156 22.73 50.14 9.56
C GLN A 156 21.81 49.56 10.64
N GLN A 157 21.48 50.33 11.69
CA GLN A 157 20.52 49.92 12.72
C GLN A 157 19.14 49.61 12.09
N ALA A 158 18.64 50.50 11.23
CA ALA A 158 17.36 50.33 10.52
C ALA A 158 17.38 49.09 9.60
N PHE A 159 18.44 48.90 8.81
CA PHE A 159 18.57 47.70 7.98
C PHE A 159 18.53 46.40 8.81
N GLY A 160 19.20 46.38 9.97
CA GLY A 160 19.12 45.25 10.90
C GLY A 160 17.70 45.05 11.43
N ALA A 161 17.08 46.11 11.93
CA ALA A 161 15.74 46.10 12.53
C ALA A 161 14.62 45.74 11.54
N ASP A 162 14.73 46.11 10.26
CA ASP A 162 13.76 45.79 9.22
C ASP A 162 13.93 44.35 8.70
N VAL A 163 15.18 43.92 8.45
CA VAL A 163 15.46 42.66 7.75
C VAL A 163 15.49 41.44 8.69
N ALA A 164 16.06 41.58 9.89
CA ALA A 164 16.23 40.44 10.79
C ALA A 164 14.89 39.84 11.29
N PRO A 165 13.85 40.61 11.65
CA PRO A 165 12.55 40.04 12.03
C PRO A 165 11.88 39.30 10.86
N VAL A 166 12.02 39.80 9.63
CA VAL A 166 11.46 39.15 8.43
C VAL A 166 12.14 37.80 8.17
N TRP A 167 13.47 37.73 8.24
CA TRP A 167 14.20 36.47 8.09
C TRP A 167 13.93 35.50 9.23
N SER A 168 13.89 35.99 10.48
CA SER A 168 13.53 35.18 11.66
C SER A 168 12.13 34.58 11.54
N ALA A 169 11.12 35.39 11.18
CA ALA A 169 9.76 34.93 10.95
C ALA A 169 9.65 33.95 9.77
N GLN A 170 10.40 34.16 8.68
CA GLN A 170 10.40 33.23 7.54
C GLN A 170 11.01 31.87 7.89
N ILE A 171 12.06 31.83 8.72
CA ILE A 171 12.65 30.58 9.22
C ILE A 171 11.69 29.89 10.20
N GLU A 172 11.09 30.63 11.13
CA GLU A 172 10.15 30.08 12.11
C GLU A 172 8.89 29.51 11.44
N ALA A 173 8.34 30.21 10.44
CA ALA A 173 7.25 29.71 9.60
C ALA A 173 7.65 28.42 8.85
N SER A 174 8.86 28.37 8.28
CA SER A 174 9.38 27.18 7.61
C SER A 174 9.61 26.00 8.56
N ARG A 175 10.05 26.28 9.81
CA ARG A 175 10.22 25.28 10.88
C ARG A 175 8.87 24.69 11.29
N SER A 176 7.92 25.56 11.64
CA SER A 176 6.56 25.17 12.04
C SER A 176 5.80 24.42 10.92
N GLN A 177 5.97 24.84 9.65
CA GLN A 177 5.39 24.13 8.51
C GLN A 177 6.01 22.74 8.31
N MET A 178 7.33 22.59 8.52
CA MET A 178 8.00 21.28 8.44
C MET A 178 7.53 20.34 9.55
N GLU A 179 7.44 20.81 10.80
CA GLU A 179 6.95 20.05 11.94
C GLU A 179 5.51 19.59 11.73
N SER A 180 4.61 20.49 11.30
CA SER A 180 3.22 20.16 11.00
C SER A 180 3.09 19.13 9.86
N ALA A 181 3.88 19.28 8.78
CA ALA A 181 3.87 18.35 7.66
C ALA A 181 4.40 16.96 8.04
N ILE A 182 5.42 16.87 8.89
CA ILE A 182 6.02 15.60 9.32
C ILE A 182 5.14 14.91 10.37
N ALA A 183 4.54 15.65 11.31
CA ALA A 183 3.54 15.10 12.23
C ALA A 183 2.34 14.48 11.48
N ALA A 184 1.80 15.18 10.49
CA ALA A 184 0.71 14.68 9.65
C ALA A 184 1.13 13.50 8.76
N LEU A 185 2.40 13.42 8.34
CA LEU A 185 2.94 12.26 7.62
C LEU A 185 3.04 11.03 8.54
N SER A 186 3.55 11.21 9.76
CA SER A 186 3.66 10.15 10.77
C SER A 186 2.29 9.60 11.20
N GLU A 187 1.29 10.46 11.39
CA GLU A 187 -0.10 10.05 11.65
C GLU A 187 -0.65 9.18 10.51
N ARG A 188 -0.42 9.58 9.25
CA ARG A 188 -0.85 8.82 8.07
C ARG A 188 -0.15 7.47 7.97
N PHE A 189 1.13 7.38 8.30
CA PHE A 189 1.87 6.12 8.34
C PHE A 189 1.36 5.18 9.45
N ALA A 190 1.13 5.69 10.66
CA ALA A 190 0.51 4.91 11.74
C ALA A 190 -0.90 4.42 11.34
N GLY A 191 -1.69 5.26 10.66
CA GLY A 191 -3.01 4.90 10.12
C GLY A 191 -2.96 3.85 9.01
N ILE A 192 -1.89 3.79 8.22
CA ILE A 192 -1.64 2.72 7.23
C ILE A 192 -1.33 1.40 7.97
N VAL A 193 -0.39 1.40 8.91
CA VAL A 193 -0.02 0.21 9.71
C VAL A 193 -1.24 -0.35 10.46
N GLY A 194 -2.05 0.51 11.07
CA GLY A 194 -3.28 0.12 11.77
C GLY A 194 -4.31 -0.54 10.86
N LYS A 195 -4.61 0.06 9.70
CA LYS A 195 -5.52 -0.55 8.69
C LYS A 195 -4.98 -1.87 8.16
N LEU A 196 -3.68 -1.94 7.89
CA LEU A 196 -3.02 -3.11 7.34
C LEU A 196 -3.07 -4.30 8.33
N SER A 197 -2.82 -4.05 9.63
CA SER A 197 -2.99 -5.07 10.68
C SER A 197 -4.45 -5.51 10.86
N GLN A 198 -5.41 -4.59 10.75
CA GLN A 198 -6.84 -4.92 10.79
C GLN A 198 -7.26 -5.83 9.63
N THR A 199 -6.83 -5.51 8.39
CA THR A 199 -7.09 -6.34 7.21
C THR A 199 -6.49 -7.74 7.37
N LEU A 200 -5.24 -7.86 7.85
CA LEU A 200 -4.64 -9.17 8.14
C LEU A 200 -5.47 -9.98 9.14
N HIS A 201 -5.94 -9.38 10.24
CA HIS A 201 -6.76 -10.09 11.23
C HIS A 201 -8.10 -10.56 10.65
N GLN A 202 -8.74 -9.74 9.80
CA GLN A 202 -9.99 -10.09 9.14
C GLN A 202 -9.83 -11.24 8.13
N SER A 203 -8.77 -11.25 7.32
CA SER A 203 -8.44 -12.37 6.44
C SER A 203 -8.03 -13.63 7.20
N SER A 204 -7.44 -13.48 8.39
CA SER A 204 -6.82 -14.60 9.13
C SER A 204 -7.80 -15.55 9.81
N GLY A 205 -8.91 -15.04 10.36
CA GLY A 205 -9.79 -15.83 11.23
C GLY A 205 -10.83 -16.69 10.51
N SER A 206 -11.12 -16.39 9.24
CA SER A 206 -12.33 -16.88 8.58
C SER A 206 -12.10 -17.69 7.31
N GLY A 207 -10.98 -17.51 6.59
CA GLY A 207 -10.78 -18.15 5.29
C GLY A 207 -10.71 -19.68 5.38
N ASP A 208 -9.70 -20.18 6.10
CA ASP A 208 -9.33 -21.60 6.13
C ASP A 208 -10.41 -22.49 6.78
N ALA A 209 -10.90 -22.07 7.96
CA ALA A 209 -11.93 -22.81 8.70
C ALA A 209 -13.28 -22.87 7.96
N VAL A 210 -13.68 -21.80 7.25
CA VAL A 210 -14.91 -21.81 6.45
C VAL A 210 -14.73 -22.66 5.19
N ALA A 211 -13.57 -22.57 4.52
CA ALA A 211 -13.30 -23.38 3.33
C ALA A 211 -13.28 -24.89 3.65
N ALA A 212 -12.68 -25.29 4.78
CA ALA A 212 -12.72 -26.67 5.27
C ALA A 212 -14.15 -27.15 5.59
N ALA A 213 -14.95 -26.33 6.29
CA ALA A 213 -16.33 -26.68 6.62
C ALA A 213 -17.22 -26.78 5.38
N VAL A 214 -17.09 -25.86 4.42
CA VAL A 214 -17.81 -25.89 3.14
C VAL A 214 -17.41 -27.11 2.30
N TYR A 215 -16.14 -27.52 2.35
CA TYR A 215 -15.68 -28.75 1.68
C TYR A 215 -16.30 -30.01 2.32
N GLU A 216 -16.27 -30.15 3.64
CA GLU A 216 -16.84 -31.29 4.37
C GLU A 216 -18.37 -31.40 4.18
N GLU A 217 -19.07 -30.26 4.24
CA GLU A 217 -20.50 -30.18 3.94
C GLU A 217 -20.78 -30.58 2.48
N SER A 218 -20.06 -30.02 1.51
CA SER A 218 -20.23 -30.33 0.08
C SER A 218 -19.96 -31.81 -0.22
N GLN A 219 -18.91 -32.37 0.37
CA GLN A 219 -18.57 -33.79 0.27
C GLN A 219 -19.71 -34.67 0.80
N THR A 220 -20.26 -34.31 1.97
CA THR A 220 -21.36 -35.04 2.62
C THR A 220 -22.64 -34.97 1.79
N GLN A 221 -23.03 -33.79 1.32
CA GLN A 221 -24.22 -33.59 0.49
C GLN A 221 -24.13 -34.35 -0.85
N LEU A 222 -22.99 -34.27 -1.54
CA LEU A 222 -22.79 -34.95 -2.84
C LEU A 222 -22.75 -36.48 -2.69
N GLN A 223 -22.18 -37.01 -1.60
CA GLN A 223 -22.26 -38.44 -1.29
C GLN A 223 -23.69 -38.88 -0.97
N GLY A 224 -24.49 -38.06 -0.27
CA GLY A 224 -25.90 -38.33 -0.03
C GLY A 224 -26.74 -38.43 -1.31
N VAL A 225 -26.46 -37.58 -2.31
CA VAL A 225 -27.10 -37.67 -3.64
C VAL A 225 -26.71 -38.95 -4.36
N VAL A 226 -25.43 -39.33 -4.34
CA VAL A 226 -24.94 -40.59 -4.95
C VAL A 226 -25.54 -41.83 -4.26
N GLY A 227 -25.69 -41.81 -2.95
CA GLY A 227 -26.39 -42.86 -2.19
C GLY A 227 -27.86 -42.98 -2.61
N SER A 228 -28.57 -41.84 -2.67
CA SER A 228 -29.97 -41.79 -3.10
C SER A 228 -30.19 -42.35 -4.51
N LEU A 229 -29.23 -42.15 -5.43
CA LEU A 229 -29.26 -42.77 -6.77
C LEU A 229 -29.02 -44.29 -6.73
N ARG A 230 -28.14 -44.80 -5.85
CA ARG A 230 -27.96 -46.25 -5.66
C ARG A 230 -29.22 -46.91 -5.12
N ASP A 231 -29.89 -46.28 -4.16
CA ASP A 231 -31.12 -46.83 -3.57
C ASP A 231 -32.26 -46.88 -4.61
N ALA A 232 -32.39 -45.84 -5.44
CA ALA A 232 -33.31 -45.84 -6.57
C ALA A 232 -32.99 -46.93 -7.61
N MET A 233 -31.72 -47.15 -7.93
CA MET A 233 -31.26 -48.25 -8.80
C MET A 233 -31.61 -49.62 -8.22
N HIS A 234 -31.41 -49.83 -6.92
CA HIS A 234 -31.78 -51.08 -6.24
C HIS A 234 -33.30 -51.32 -6.25
N GLY A 235 -34.12 -50.31 -5.95
CA GLY A 235 -35.57 -50.41 -6.02
C GLY A 235 -36.08 -50.74 -7.43
N LYS A 236 -35.46 -50.16 -8.47
CA LYS A 236 -35.75 -50.49 -9.87
C LYS A 236 -35.37 -51.93 -10.23
N ALA A 237 -34.23 -52.42 -9.74
CA ALA A 237 -33.82 -53.82 -9.94
C ALA A 237 -34.79 -54.81 -9.27
N GLU A 238 -35.26 -54.51 -8.06
CA GLU A 238 -36.26 -55.34 -7.38
C GLU A 238 -37.61 -55.34 -8.11
N MET A 239 -38.06 -54.17 -8.60
CA MET A 239 -39.24 -54.05 -9.44
C MET A 239 -39.12 -54.89 -10.72
N LEU A 240 -37.93 -54.96 -11.33
CA LEU A 240 -37.69 -55.79 -12.52
C LEU A 240 -37.75 -57.30 -12.21
N ALA A 241 -37.22 -57.74 -11.08
CA ALA A 241 -37.38 -59.14 -10.63
C ALA A 241 -38.86 -59.50 -10.40
N ARG A 242 -39.65 -58.57 -9.83
CA ARG A 242 -41.12 -58.73 -9.69
C ARG A 242 -41.83 -58.79 -11.04
N ILE A 243 -41.42 -58.00 -12.04
CA ILE A 243 -41.96 -58.06 -13.41
C ILE A 243 -41.59 -59.39 -14.09
N GLN A 244 -40.37 -59.90 -13.90
CA GLN A 244 -39.97 -61.21 -14.43
C GLN A 244 -40.80 -62.36 -13.86
N SER A 245 -41.15 -62.32 -12.56
CA SER A 245 -42.02 -63.35 -11.96
C SER A 245 -43.44 -63.40 -12.57
N LEU A 246 -43.93 -62.32 -13.19
CA LEU A 246 -45.20 -62.32 -13.92
C LEU A 246 -45.18 -63.26 -15.14
N GLN A 247 -44.01 -63.53 -15.74
CA GLN A 247 -43.92 -64.50 -16.84
C GLN A 247 -44.28 -65.92 -16.40
N GLY A 248 -44.05 -66.28 -15.13
CA GLY A 248 -44.47 -67.58 -14.57
C GLY A 248 -46.00 -67.70 -14.53
N PHE A 249 -46.67 -66.74 -13.91
CA PHE A 249 -48.14 -66.69 -13.87
C PHE A 249 -48.78 -66.63 -15.27
N ILE A 250 -48.11 -66.01 -16.25
CA ILE A 250 -48.54 -65.98 -17.66
C ILE A 250 -48.43 -67.36 -18.32
N GLY A 251 -47.46 -68.19 -17.92
CA GLY A 251 -47.39 -69.61 -18.27
C GLY A 251 -48.57 -70.40 -17.72
N GLU A 252 -48.84 -70.27 -16.41
CA GLU A 252 -49.98 -70.94 -15.74
C GLU A 252 -51.33 -70.54 -16.37
N LEU A 253 -51.54 -69.25 -16.64
CA LEU A 253 -52.72 -68.73 -17.35
C LEU A 253 -52.86 -69.35 -18.75
N ARG A 254 -51.75 -69.55 -19.48
CA ARG A 254 -51.75 -70.18 -20.81
C ARG A 254 -52.18 -71.65 -20.72
N GLU A 255 -51.65 -72.40 -19.77
CA GLU A 255 -52.03 -73.81 -19.57
C GLU A 255 -53.50 -73.97 -19.16
N MET A 256 -54.03 -73.06 -18.32
CA MET A 256 -55.44 -73.05 -17.96
C MET A 256 -56.35 -72.72 -19.15
N ALA A 257 -56.00 -71.73 -19.97
CA ALA A 257 -56.75 -71.38 -21.18
C ALA A 257 -56.77 -72.53 -22.22
N ASP A 258 -55.63 -73.20 -22.40
CA ASP A 258 -55.51 -74.38 -23.26
C ASP A 258 -56.31 -75.57 -22.69
N GLY A 259 -56.32 -75.74 -21.36
CA GLY A 259 -57.17 -76.69 -20.64
C GLY A 259 -58.65 -76.48 -20.89
N VAL A 260 -59.15 -75.24 -20.78
CA VAL A 260 -60.54 -74.87 -21.12
C VAL A 260 -60.84 -75.20 -22.59
N SER A 261 -59.94 -74.87 -23.52
CA SER A 261 -60.12 -75.19 -24.94
C SER A 261 -60.19 -76.69 -25.22
N ARG A 262 -59.41 -77.53 -24.51
CA ARG A 262 -59.47 -79.00 -24.60
C ARG A 262 -60.79 -79.56 -24.04
N ILE A 263 -61.23 -79.06 -22.89
CA ILE A 263 -62.53 -79.44 -22.27
C ILE A 263 -63.69 -79.06 -23.19
N ALA A 264 -63.65 -77.86 -23.79
CA ALA A 264 -64.63 -77.41 -24.76
C ALA A 264 -64.70 -78.31 -26.01
N GLN A 265 -63.56 -78.75 -26.56
CA GLN A 265 -63.53 -79.71 -27.67
C GLN A 265 -64.12 -81.07 -27.28
N GLN A 266 -63.73 -81.63 -26.13
CA GLN A 266 -64.28 -82.90 -25.62
C GLN A 266 -65.79 -82.82 -25.38
N THR A 267 -66.28 -81.74 -24.80
CA THR A 267 -67.71 -81.54 -24.53
C THR A 267 -68.51 -81.34 -25.81
N ASN A 268 -67.97 -80.65 -26.83
CA ASN A 268 -68.57 -80.58 -28.16
C ASN A 268 -68.65 -81.97 -28.85
N LEU A 269 -67.64 -82.83 -28.67
CA LEU A 269 -67.69 -84.20 -29.20
C LEU A 269 -68.73 -85.07 -28.48
N LEU A 270 -68.78 -85.02 -27.15
CA LEU A 270 -69.82 -85.67 -26.35
C LEU A 270 -71.23 -85.20 -26.73
N ALA A 271 -71.41 -83.89 -26.94
CA ALA A 271 -72.68 -83.30 -27.35
C ALA A 271 -73.11 -83.71 -28.78
N ILE A 272 -72.15 -83.86 -29.70
CA ILE A 272 -72.41 -84.42 -31.04
C ILE A 272 -72.90 -85.87 -30.92
N ASN A 273 -72.23 -86.71 -30.14
CA ASN A 273 -72.63 -88.10 -29.91
C ASN A 273 -74.03 -88.17 -29.28
N ALA A 274 -74.31 -87.31 -28.29
CA ALA A 274 -75.64 -87.22 -27.66
C ALA A 274 -76.74 -86.74 -28.63
N THR A 275 -76.42 -85.85 -29.59
CA THR A 275 -77.36 -85.42 -30.63
C THR A 275 -77.67 -86.57 -31.60
N ILE A 276 -76.66 -87.38 -31.95
CA ILE A 276 -76.82 -88.57 -32.81
C ILE A 276 -77.72 -89.60 -32.11
N GLU A 277 -77.44 -89.93 -30.85
CA GLU A 277 -78.21 -90.93 -30.11
C GLU A 277 -79.65 -90.45 -29.83
N ALA A 278 -79.84 -89.16 -29.55
CA ALA A 278 -81.16 -88.56 -29.40
C ALA A 278 -81.98 -88.56 -30.72
N ALA A 279 -81.31 -88.48 -31.88
CA ALA A 279 -81.98 -88.69 -33.17
C ALA A 279 -82.33 -90.18 -33.39
N HIS A 280 -81.45 -91.10 -32.96
CA HIS A 280 -81.68 -92.54 -33.04
C HIS A 280 -82.91 -93.00 -32.21
N ALA A 281 -83.16 -92.34 -31.07
CA ALA A 281 -84.32 -92.58 -30.21
C ALA A 281 -85.66 -92.01 -30.73
N GLY A 282 -85.68 -91.34 -31.90
CA GLY A 282 -86.89 -90.81 -32.53
C GLY A 282 -87.64 -89.80 -31.65
N ASP A 283 -88.98 -89.85 -31.66
CA ASP A 283 -89.81 -88.90 -30.89
C ASP A 283 -89.51 -88.86 -29.39
N ARG A 284 -89.09 -89.99 -28.80
CA ARG A 284 -88.69 -90.06 -27.37
C ARG A 284 -87.40 -89.28 -27.09
N GLY A 285 -86.54 -89.09 -28.10
CA GLY A 285 -85.26 -88.40 -27.97
C GLY A 285 -85.34 -86.88 -28.12
N ARG A 286 -86.46 -86.31 -28.58
CA ARG A 286 -86.56 -84.87 -28.96
C ARG A 286 -86.11 -83.88 -27.87
N GLY A 287 -86.44 -84.16 -26.60
CA GLY A 287 -85.96 -83.33 -25.48
C GLY A 287 -84.45 -83.40 -25.26
N PHE A 288 -83.87 -84.60 -25.36
CA PHE A 288 -82.42 -84.80 -25.28
C PHE A 288 -81.68 -84.18 -26.46
N ALA A 289 -82.26 -84.19 -27.66
CA ALA A 289 -81.68 -83.54 -28.84
C ALA A 289 -81.55 -82.01 -28.66
N GLN A 290 -82.56 -81.37 -28.05
CA GLN A 290 -82.49 -79.94 -27.72
C GLN A 290 -81.38 -79.65 -26.70
N VAL A 291 -81.31 -80.42 -25.61
CA VAL A 291 -80.26 -80.27 -24.59
C VAL A 291 -78.86 -80.50 -25.17
N ALA A 292 -78.68 -81.55 -25.99
CA ALA A 292 -77.41 -81.85 -26.64
C ALA A 292 -76.96 -80.74 -27.59
N GLN A 293 -77.87 -80.15 -28.37
CA GLN A 293 -77.55 -79.03 -29.25
C GLN A 293 -77.20 -77.74 -28.47
N GLU A 294 -77.82 -77.50 -27.31
CA GLU A 294 -77.47 -76.37 -26.43
C GLU A 294 -76.08 -76.58 -25.79
N VAL A 295 -75.80 -77.76 -25.24
CA VAL A 295 -74.47 -78.11 -24.71
C VAL A 295 -73.40 -77.99 -25.79
N ARG A 296 -73.70 -78.37 -27.04
CA ARG A 296 -72.81 -78.19 -28.20
C ARG A 296 -72.56 -76.71 -28.53
N SER A 297 -73.59 -75.86 -28.44
CA SER A 297 -73.49 -74.41 -28.62
C SER A 297 -72.57 -73.80 -27.56
N LEU A 298 -72.84 -74.08 -26.28
CA LEU A 298 -72.08 -73.61 -25.14
C LEU A 298 -70.62 -74.09 -25.19
N SER A 299 -70.38 -75.33 -25.63
CA SER A 299 -69.04 -75.89 -25.83
C SER A 299 -68.25 -75.12 -26.90
N LYS A 300 -68.87 -74.76 -28.03
CA LYS A 300 -68.21 -73.95 -29.06
C LYS A 300 -67.85 -72.56 -28.53
N LEU A 301 -68.78 -71.89 -27.87
CA LEU A 301 -68.56 -70.57 -27.27
C LEU A 301 -67.43 -70.59 -26.24
N SER A 302 -67.36 -71.65 -25.42
CA SER A 302 -66.27 -71.87 -24.45
C SER A 302 -64.91 -72.05 -25.14
N GLY A 303 -64.83 -72.83 -26.22
CA GLY A 303 -63.60 -73.02 -26.99
C GLY A 303 -63.14 -71.75 -27.74
N GLU A 304 -64.07 -70.96 -28.27
CA GLU A 304 -63.78 -69.64 -28.85
C GLU A 304 -63.28 -68.66 -27.79
N THR A 305 -63.93 -68.62 -26.63
CA THR A 305 -63.50 -67.82 -25.47
C THR A 305 -62.09 -68.23 -25.01
N GLY A 306 -61.79 -69.53 -24.93
CA GLY A 306 -60.45 -70.05 -24.63
C GLY A 306 -59.40 -69.54 -25.63
N ARG A 307 -59.69 -69.59 -26.95
CA ARG A 307 -58.81 -69.01 -27.98
C ARG A 307 -58.58 -67.51 -27.81
N LEU A 308 -59.61 -66.73 -27.47
CA LEU A 308 -59.49 -65.29 -27.25
C LEU A 308 -58.62 -64.99 -26.02
N ILE A 309 -58.78 -65.76 -24.93
CA ILE A 309 -57.95 -65.68 -23.74
C ILE A 309 -56.49 -66.01 -24.09
N THR A 310 -56.21 -67.12 -24.79
CA THR A 310 -54.85 -67.49 -25.22
C THR A 310 -54.21 -66.41 -26.09
N GLY A 311 -54.98 -65.77 -26.98
CA GLY A 311 -54.51 -64.62 -27.79
C GLY A 311 -54.11 -63.42 -26.93
N LYS A 312 -54.93 -63.04 -25.94
CA LYS A 312 -54.61 -61.93 -25.01
C LYS A 312 -53.44 -62.26 -24.09
N ILE A 313 -53.28 -63.52 -23.67
CA ILE A 313 -52.11 -63.99 -22.90
C ILE A 313 -50.82 -63.86 -23.74
N ALA A 314 -50.87 -64.14 -25.05
CA ALA A 314 -49.72 -63.93 -25.93
C ALA A 314 -49.34 -62.44 -26.06
N GLU A 315 -50.33 -61.55 -26.24
CA GLU A 315 -50.15 -60.09 -26.31
C GLU A 315 -49.52 -59.52 -25.01
N ILE A 316 -50.01 -59.95 -23.85
CA ILE A 316 -49.46 -59.57 -22.54
C ILE A 316 -48.02 -60.11 -22.37
N SER A 317 -47.77 -61.36 -22.78
CA SER A 317 -46.43 -61.99 -22.74
C SER A 317 -45.40 -61.16 -23.52
N THR A 318 -45.73 -60.78 -24.76
CA THR A 318 -44.86 -59.96 -25.61
C THR A 318 -44.65 -58.55 -25.04
N THR A 319 -45.69 -57.94 -24.46
CA THR A 319 -45.59 -56.61 -23.84
C THR A 319 -44.64 -56.61 -22.63
N ILE A 320 -44.69 -57.65 -21.80
CA ILE A 320 -43.81 -57.80 -20.63
C ILE A 320 -42.37 -58.12 -21.04
N GLU A 321 -42.16 -58.93 -22.07
CA GLU A 321 -40.84 -59.18 -22.64
C GLU A 321 -40.19 -57.89 -23.18
N GLN A 322 -40.93 -57.11 -23.98
CA GLN A 322 -40.48 -55.79 -24.46
C GLN A 322 -40.19 -54.81 -23.32
N THR A 323 -41.05 -54.79 -22.28
CA THR A 323 -40.87 -53.95 -21.09
C THR A 323 -39.60 -54.33 -20.33
N CYS A 324 -39.34 -55.64 -20.17
CA CYS A 324 -38.14 -56.13 -19.49
C CYS A 324 -36.86 -55.77 -20.26
N LEU A 325 -36.84 -55.96 -21.58
CA LEU A 325 -35.70 -55.58 -22.44
C LEU A 325 -35.42 -54.07 -22.40
N ALA A 326 -36.45 -53.23 -22.53
CA ALA A 326 -36.31 -51.78 -22.46
C ALA A 326 -35.77 -51.30 -21.09
N ALA A 327 -36.27 -51.91 -20.01
CA ALA A 327 -35.84 -51.56 -18.66
C ALA A 327 -34.43 -52.09 -18.31
N GLN A 328 -34.01 -53.23 -18.86
CA GLN A 328 -32.61 -53.71 -18.76
C GLN A 328 -31.64 -52.76 -19.46
N ALA A 329 -31.93 -52.33 -20.69
CA ALA A 329 -31.12 -51.35 -21.41
C ALA A 329 -31.03 -50.02 -20.65
N SER A 330 -32.16 -49.56 -20.10
CA SER A 330 -32.23 -48.36 -19.25
C SER A 330 -31.42 -48.49 -17.95
N ALA A 331 -31.38 -49.68 -17.33
CA ALA A 331 -30.61 -49.90 -16.10
C ALA A 331 -29.08 -49.85 -16.32
N GLU A 332 -28.58 -50.40 -17.44
CA GLU A 332 -27.14 -50.29 -17.77
C GLU A 332 -26.76 -48.84 -18.13
N GLN A 333 -27.66 -48.09 -18.80
CA GLN A 333 -27.46 -46.65 -19.05
C GLN A 333 -27.42 -45.83 -17.74
N GLU A 334 -28.33 -46.06 -16.80
CA GLU A 334 -28.35 -45.38 -15.50
C GLU A 334 -27.10 -45.68 -14.66
N LYS A 335 -26.63 -46.93 -14.68
CA LYS A 335 -25.37 -47.36 -14.05
C LYS A 335 -24.15 -46.64 -14.67
N GLN A 336 -24.13 -46.45 -15.98
CA GLN A 336 -23.07 -45.67 -16.63
C GLN A 336 -23.15 -44.17 -16.25
N VAL A 337 -24.35 -43.58 -16.22
CA VAL A 337 -24.57 -42.20 -15.76
C VAL A 337 -24.17 -42.01 -14.29
N LEU A 338 -24.40 -43.00 -13.42
CA LEU A 338 -23.96 -42.98 -12.03
C LEU A 338 -22.43 -43.00 -11.90
N SER A 339 -21.75 -43.84 -12.68
CA SER A 339 -20.27 -43.85 -12.73
C SER A 339 -19.69 -42.52 -13.21
N ASP A 340 -20.30 -41.92 -14.24
CA ASP A 340 -19.95 -40.60 -14.74
C ASP A 340 -20.17 -39.51 -13.68
N ALA A 341 -21.27 -39.58 -12.92
CA ALA A 341 -21.58 -38.65 -11.84
C ALA A 341 -20.58 -38.76 -10.69
N GLU A 342 -20.22 -39.98 -10.25
CA GLU A 342 -19.18 -40.19 -9.23
C GLU A 342 -17.81 -39.66 -9.67
N GLY A 343 -17.45 -39.85 -10.94
CA GLY A 343 -16.22 -39.28 -11.52
C GLY A 343 -16.22 -37.75 -11.51
N ARG A 344 -17.31 -37.12 -11.94
CA ARG A 344 -17.46 -35.66 -11.95
C ARG A 344 -17.48 -35.07 -10.54
N ILE A 345 -18.18 -35.71 -9.59
CA ILE A 345 -18.23 -35.28 -8.19
C ILE A 345 -16.83 -35.29 -7.56
N ARG A 346 -16.04 -36.36 -7.78
CA ARG A 346 -14.64 -36.40 -7.33
C ARG A 346 -13.82 -35.27 -7.95
N GLY A 347 -13.90 -35.07 -9.27
CA GLY A 347 -13.17 -34.00 -9.95
C GLY A 347 -13.55 -32.58 -9.50
N VAL A 348 -14.79 -32.35 -9.06
CA VAL A 348 -15.22 -31.07 -8.46
C VAL A 348 -14.64 -30.90 -7.05
N LEU A 349 -14.64 -31.96 -6.22
CA LEU A 349 -14.05 -31.92 -4.88
C LEU A 349 -12.53 -31.68 -4.95
N ASP A 350 -11.82 -32.40 -5.83
CA ASP A 350 -10.37 -32.22 -6.06
C ASP A 350 -10.05 -30.76 -6.47
N GLN A 351 -10.88 -30.16 -7.33
CA GLN A 351 -10.77 -28.75 -7.72
C GLN A 351 -11.03 -27.79 -6.55
N PHE A 352 -12.04 -28.04 -5.73
CA PHE A 352 -12.33 -27.24 -4.52
C PHE A 352 -11.19 -27.30 -3.50
N GLN A 353 -10.57 -28.47 -3.31
CA GLN A 353 -9.42 -28.63 -2.42
C GLN A 353 -8.21 -27.82 -2.94
N GLY A 354 -7.93 -27.88 -4.25
CA GLY A 354 -6.87 -27.08 -4.87
C GLY A 354 -7.13 -25.56 -4.79
N LEU A 355 -8.38 -25.13 -4.95
CA LEU A 355 -8.79 -23.73 -4.78
C LEU A 355 -8.60 -23.24 -3.35
N THR A 356 -8.95 -24.07 -2.36
CA THR A 356 -8.76 -23.77 -0.93
C THR A 356 -7.28 -23.65 -0.58
N ALA A 357 -6.44 -24.58 -1.04
CA ALA A 357 -4.98 -24.52 -0.83
C ALA A 357 -4.37 -23.24 -1.43
N SER A 358 -4.72 -22.91 -2.69
CA SER A 358 -4.26 -21.68 -3.34
C SER A 358 -4.72 -20.41 -2.63
N LEU A 359 -5.89 -20.43 -1.97
CA LEU A 359 -6.40 -19.32 -1.17
C LEU A 359 -5.64 -19.17 0.16
N ALA A 360 -5.24 -20.28 0.79
CA ALA A 360 -4.38 -20.29 1.97
C ALA A 360 -2.97 -19.76 1.66
N ASP A 361 -2.34 -20.25 0.58
CA ASP A 361 -1.05 -19.75 0.08
C ASP A 361 -1.11 -18.23 -0.19
N SER A 362 -2.21 -17.76 -0.81
CA SER A 362 -2.44 -16.33 -1.07
C SER A 362 -2.59 -15.51 0.22
N ALA A 363 -3.23 -16.07 1.25
CA ALA A 363 -3.39 -15.41 2.54
C ALA A 363 -2.05 -15.30 3.30
N ASP A 364 -1.19 -16.33 3.21
CA ASP A 364 0.15 -16.28 3.81
C ASP A 364 1.13 -15.41 3.02
N TYR A 365 1.02 -15.34 1.69
CA TYR A 365 1.72 -14.33 0.89
C TYR A 365 1.36 -12.91 1.35
N LEU A 366 0.05 -12.60 1.46
CA LEU A 366 -0.42 -11.30 1.94
C LEU A 366 0.05 -10.99 3.37
N ARG A 367 0.16 -12.01 4.25
CA ARG A 367 0.75 -11.88 5.59
C ARG A 367 2.27 -11.66 5.56
N HIS A 368 3.00 -12.06 4.52
CA HIS A 368 4.43 -11.77 4.37
C HIS A 368 4.64 -10.32 3.93
N GLU A 369 4.10 -9.98 2.76
CA GLU A 369 4.14 -8.64 2.15
C GLU A 369 3.68 -7.56 3.14
N SER A 370 2.58 -7.82 3.87
CA SER A 370 2.06 -6.91 4.89
C SER A 370 3.00 -6.70 6.09
N ARG A 371 3.84 -7.67 6.46
CA ARG A 371 4.82 -7.50 7.55
C ARG A 371 6.04 -6.74 7.06
N GLU A 372 6.45 -6.94 5.82
CA GLU A 372 7.52 -6.17 5.19
C GLU A 372 7.14 -4.70 5.05
N ILE A 373 5.93 -4.39 4.56
CA ILE A 373 5.40 -3.02 4.52
C ILE A 373 5.32 -2.39 5.93
N GLN A 374 4.96 -3.16 6.96
CA GLN A 374 5.01 -2.67 8.35
C GLN A 374 6.44 -2.38 8.82
N GLY A 375 7.42 -3.18 8.40
CA GLY A 375 8.85 -2.94 8.62
C GLY A 375 9.34 -1.67 7.95
N GLU A 376 9.11 -1.51 6.64
CA GLU A 376 9.50 -0.33 5.86
C GLU A 376 8.87 0.97 6.42
N VAL A 377 7.58 0.94 6.76
CA VAL A 377 6.90 2.10 7.34
C VAL A 377 7.44 2.43 8.74
N ASN A 378 7.77 1.43 9.55
CA ASN A 378 8.41 1.66 10.85
C ASN A 378 9.84 2.23 10.69
N GLU A 379 10.62 1.76 9.71
CA GLU A 379 11.93 2.35 9.41
C GLU A 379 11.79 3.80 8.92
N ALA A 380 10.83 4.09 8.03
CA ALA A 380 10.54 5.45 7.57
C ALA A 380 10.15 6.39 8.73
N LEU A 381 9.37 5.91 9.70
CA LEU A 381 9.04 6.65 10.92
C LEU A 381 10.28 6.93 11.81
N VAL A 382 11.23 6.00 11.91
CA VAL A 382 12.52 6.24 12.58
C VAL A 382 13.37 7.24 11.81
N GLN A 383 13.45 7.13 10.48
CA GLN A 383 14.21 8.07 9.65
C GLN A 383 13.66 9.51 9.78
N LEU A 384 12.34 9.70 9.92
CA LEU A 384 11.73 11.02 10.11
C LEU A 384 12.21 11.76 11.38
N GLN A 385 12.89 11.11 12.33
CA GLN A 385 13.54 11.77 13.47
C GLN A 385 14.63 12.78 13.08
N PHE A 386 15.07 12.82 11.80
CA PHE A 386 15.88 13.94 11.31
C PHE A 386 15.18 15.31 11.50
N GLN A 387 13.84 15.32 11.59
CA GLN A 387 13.03 16.53 11.80
C GLN A 387 13.47 17.28 13.05
N ASP A 388 13.67 16.62 14.19
CA ASP A 388 14.04 17.32 15.44
C ASP A 388 15.41 18.01 15.32
N ARG A 389 16.37 17.35 14.65
CA ARG A 389 17.68 17.92 14.34
C ARG A 389 17.60 19.11 13.39
N VAL A 390 16.74 19.05 12.37
CA VAL A 390 16.53 20.18 11.44
C VAL A 390 15.82 21.33 12.14
N SER A 391 14.79 21.05 12.94
CA SER A 391 14.07 22.02 13.77
C SER A 391 14.99 22.75 14.73
N GLN A 392 15.90 22.03 15.39
CA GLN A 392 16.90 22.62 16.28
C GLN A 392 17.86 23.54 15.52
N ILE A 393 18.42 23.10 14.40
CA ILE A 393 19.31 23.92 13.56
C ILE A 393 18.60 25.19 13.06
N LEU A 394 17.34 25.09 12.62
CA LEU A 394 16.54 26.24 12.21
C LEU A 394 16.26 27.20 13.39
N GLY A 395 16.00 26.66 14.58
CA GLY A 395 15.87 27.44 15.82
C GLY A 395 17.15 28.22 16.14
N HIS A 396 18.32 27.57 16.08
CA HIS A 396 19.60 28.25 16.27
C HIS A 396 19.83 29.36 15.23
N VAL A 397 19.55 29.12 13.94
CA VAL A 397 19.72 30.15 12.90
C VAL A 397 18.75 31.33 13.11
N ARG A 398 17.48 31.06 13.47
CA ARG A 398 16.49 32.08 13.85
C ARG A 398 16.99 32.95 15.00
N ASP A 399 17.50 32.33 16.06
CA ASP A 399 17.91 33.01 17.29
C ASP A 399 19.22 33.79 17.16
N ASN A 400 20.05 33.44 16.17
CA ASN A 400 21.23 34.23 15.82
C ASN A 400 20.90 35.39 14.86
N ILE A 401 19.87 35.25 14.01
CA ILE A 401 19.35 36.37 13.22
C ILE A 401 18.64 37.40 14.11
N SER A 402 17.85 36.97 15.10
CA SER A 402 17.13 37.89 16.00
C SER A 402 18.04 38.73 16.91
N LYS A 403 19.29 38.31 17.13
CA LYS A 403 20.35 39.08 17.82
C LYS A 403 21.04 40.13 16.94
N LEU A 404 20.89 40.07 15.62
CA LEU A 404 21.57 41.00 14.71
C LEU A 404 21.23 42.49 14.99
N PRO A 405 19.96 42.89 15.24
CA PRO A 405 19.64 44.28 15.56
C PRO A 405 20.32 44.78 16.85
N SER A 406 20.36 43.97 17.91
CA SER A 406 20.99 44.38 19.18
C SER A 406 22.50 44.51 19.06
N VAL A 407 23.17 43.65 18.28
CA VAL A 407 24.61 43.80 17.98
C VAL A 407 24.89 45.06 17.17
N MET A 408 23.99 45.44 16.25
CA MET A 408 24.12 46.68 15.46
C MET A 408 23.84 47.93 16.32
N ASP A 409 22.94 47.85 17.30
CA ASP A 409 22.63 48.93 18.24
C ASP A 409 23.73 49.16 19.29
N GLU A 410 24.29 48.07 19.86
CA GLU A 410 25.48 48.12 20.71
C GLU A 410 26.69 48.70 19.94
N HIS A 411 26.85 48.32 18.67
CA HIS A 411 27.91 48.87 17.84
C HIS A 411 27.73 50.38 17.57
N ALA A 412 26.51 50.81 17.24
CA ALA A 412 26.20 52.21 16.97
C ALA A 412 26.38 53.09 18.22
N SER A 413 25.85 52.66 19.37
CA SER A 413 26.01 53.36 20.66
C SER A 413 27.48 53.40 21.12
N THR A 414 28.22 52.30 20.94
CA THR A 414 29.68 52.27 21.17
C THR A 414 30.42 53.28 20.28
N CYS A 415 30.05 53.39 19.01
CA CYS A 415 30.66 54.36 18.08
C CYS A 415 30.31 55.82 18.42
N GLN A 416 29.13 56.08 18.99
CA GLN A 416 28.74 57.40 19.48
C GLN A 416 29.54 57.79 20.75
N ALA A 417 29.76 56.85 21.68
CA ALA A 417 30.44 57.10 22.94
C ALA A 417 31.98 57.09 22.85
N SER A 418 32.56 56.17 22.08
CA SER A 418 34.02 55.92 22.00
C SER A 418 34.65 56.30 20.65
N GLY A 419 33.87 56.87 19.73
CA GLY A 419 34.29 57.13 18.35
C GLY A 419 34.27 55.88 17.47
N LEU A 420 34.42 56.08 16.15
CA LEU A 420 34.33 55.03 15.13
C LEU A 420 35.26 53.83 15.42
N ARG A 421 34.65 52.64 15.49
CA ARG A 421 35.33 51.33 15.52
C ARG A 421 34.82 50.46 14.37
N PRO A 422 35.59 49.48 13.88
CA PRO A 422 35.06 48.48 12.95
C PRO A 422 34.11 47.52 13.67
N LEU A 423 33.05 47.08 13.00
CA LEU A 423 32.20 45.99 13.47
C LEU A 423 33.00 44.67 13.46
N THR A 424 32.97 43.92 14.56
CA THR A 424 33.75 42.69 14.74
C THR A 424 32.85 41.47 14.93
N SER A 425 32.92 40.51 14.01
CA SER A 425 32.13 39.27 14.08
C SER A 425 32.55 38.29 15.18
N ALA A 426 33.72 38.48 15.81
CA ALA A 426 34.31 37.51 16.73
C ALA A 426 33.40 37.17 17.93
N VAL A 427 32.71 38.16 18.52
CA VAL A 427 31.78 37.95 19.64
C VAL A 427 30.60 37.10 19.20
N LEU A 428 29.95 37.47 18.09
CA LEU A 428 28.80 36.75 17.54
C LEU A 428 29.16 35.33 17.11
N LEU A 429 30.36 35.10 16.56
CA LEU A 429 30.87 33.77 16.21
C LEU A 429 31.15 32.90 17.46
N GLN A 430 31.71 33.49 18.51
CA GLN A 430 31.90 32.78 19.79
C GLN A 430 30.56 32.44 20.46
N GLU A 431 29.58 33.32 20.36
CA GLU A 431 28.22 33.09 20.86
C GLU A 431 27.48 32.02 20.04
N LEU A 432 27.55 32.09 18.70
CA LEU A 432 27.10 31.04 17.76
C LEU A 432 27.64 29.67 18.18
N GLU A 433 28.96 29.56 18.38
CA GLU A 433 29.61 28.31 18.77
C GLU A 433 29.12 27.76 20.12
N SER A 434 28.80 28.64 21.08
CA SER A 434 28.23 28.26 22.37
C SER A 434 26.78 27.73 22.29
N THR A 435 26.05 28.02 21.21
CA THR A 435 24.67 27.54 21.02
C THR A 435 24.57 26.20 20.28
N TYR A 436 25.65 25.69 19.67
CA TYR A 436 25.60 24.47 18.86
C TYR A 436 25.62 23.19 19.69
N ALA A 437 24.54 22.42 19.60
CA ALA A 437 24.50 21.06 20.13
C ALA A 437 25.23 20.07 19.20
N MET A 438 25.04 20.19 17.88
CA MET A 438 25.44 19.14 16.93
C MET A 438 26.91 19.26 16.52
N ALA A 439 27.58 18.11 16.36
CA ALA A 439 28.95 18.06 15.82
C ALA A 439 29.03 18.67 14.40
N SER A 440 28.00 18.50 13.58
CA SER A 440 27.91 19.06 12.24
C SER A 440 27.87 20.59 12.21
N GLU A 441 27.23 21.24 13.18
CA GLU A 441 27.16 22.70 13.26
C GLU A 441 28.55 23.27 13.59
N ARG A 442 29.21 22.70 14.60
CA ARG A 442 30.59 23.05 14.99
C ARG A 442 31.59 22.83 13.84
N LEU A 443 31.42 21.77 13.04
CA LEU A 443 32.21 21.54 11.82
C LEU A 443 32.01 22.62 10.73
N ILE A 444 30.76 23.05 10.50
CA ILE A 444 30.45 24.13 9.53
C ILE A 444 30.98 25.48 10.03
N HIS A 445 30.93 25.72 11.34
CA HIS A 445 31.50 26.91 11.97
C HIS A 445 33.03 26.95 11.82
N ALA A 446 33.71 25.87 12.19
CA ALA A 446 35.16 25.73 12.07
C ALA A 446 35.66 25.81 10.62
N SER A 447 34.85 25.38 9.63
CA SER A 447 35.18 25.52 8.21
C SER A 447 34.88 26.91 7.63
N GLY A 448 34.37 27.85 8.44
CA GLY A 448 34.01 29.21 8.00
C GLY A 448 32.98 29.20 6.87
N GLY A 449 32.03 28.26 6.90
CA GLY A 449 31.03 28.04 5.85
C GLY A 449 31.57 27.56 4.49
N HIS A 450 32.89 27.41 4.34
CA HIS A 450 33.49 26.86 3.12
C HIS A 450 33.42 25.34 3.19
N LYS A 451 32.81 24.71 2.18
CA LYS A 451 32.53 23.26 2.07
C LYS A 451 33.33 22.38 3.04
N ALA A 452 32.73 22.09 4.20
CA ALA A 452 32.95 20.79 4.80
C ALA A 452 32.64 19.74 3.71
N ALA A 453 33.52 18.76 3.52
CA ALA A 453 33.19 17.64 2.66
C ALA A 453 31.90 17.00 3.19
N ALA A 454 30.97 16.65 2.31
CA ALA A 454 29.75 15.98 2.75
C ALA A 454 30.16 14.74 3.56
N PRO A 455 29.62 14.54 4.77
CA PRO A 455 29.92 13.33 5.53
C PRO A 455 29.57 12.14 4.65
N ALA A 456 30.52 11.21 4.47
CA ALA A 456 30.25 9.99 3.74
C ALA A 456 29.07 9.27 4.42
N ALA A 457 28.23 8.59 3.64
CA ALA A 457 27.00 7.94 4.11
C ALA A 457 27.28 6.64 4.91
N ALA A 458 28.26 6.68 5.81
CA ALA A 458 28.88 5.54 6.48
C ALA A 458 29.29 5.88 7.92
N GLN A 459 28.46 6.61 8.67
CA GLN A 459 28.50 6.68 10.14
C GLN A 459 27.22 7.31 10.73
N ALA A 460 26.06 6.68 10.48
CA ALA A 460 24.79 7.01 11.16
C ALA A 460 24.73 6.43 12.59
N GLN A 461 25.86 6.43 13.30
CA GLN A 461 26.07 5.82 14.62
C GLN A 461 27.01 6.69 15.50
N GLU A 462 26.95 8.02 15.36
CA GLU A 462 27.44 8.92 16.41
C GLU A 462 26.43 8.96 17.57
N GLU A 463 26.61 8.00 18.48
CA GLU A 463 26.40 8.09 19.93
C GLU A 463 25.36 9.13 20.43
N ILE A 464 24.10 8.70 20.54
CA ILE A 464 23.07 9.44 21.28
C ILE A 464 23.39 9.36 22.78
N THR A 465 24.06 10.39 23.31
CA THR A 465 24.25 10.56 24.75
C THR A 465 22.93 10.94 25.41
N PHE A 466 22.20 9.94 25.93
CA PHE A 466 21.05 10.15 26.79
C PHE A 466 21.42 10.92 28.07
N PHE A 467 20.55 11.83 28.48
CA PHE A 467 20.46 12.46 29.80
C PHE A 467 18.98 12.56 30.20
#